data_AF-A0A4Q2M7U0-F1
#
_entry.id   AF-A0A4Q2M7U0-F1
#
_cell.length_a   1.000
_cell.length_b   1.000
_cell.length_c   1.000
_cell.angle_alpha   90.00
_cell.angle_beta   90.00
_cell.angle_gamma   90.00
#
_symmetry.space_group_name_H-M   'P 1'
#
loop_
_entity.id
_entity.type
_entity.pdbx_description
1 polymer ?
#
loop_
_entity_poly.entity_id
_entity_poly.type
_entity_poly.pdbx_seq_one_letter_code
_entity_poly.pdbx_strand_id
1 'polypeptide(L)'
;MTRPRPIRYDGDTWLVMRNDPVLPKAIIRRFRQKTGGDLFHVVRWALDPAEQVIMATATSLERADELVLYDRVVMGPMGGINGQGAQPGSPQGGQPIPSKRPATAPKSARAPGES
;
A
#
# COMPACT_ATOMS: atom_id res chain seq x y z
N MET A 1 -10.45 20.33 -16.26
CA MET A 1 -10.86 19.06 -16.90
C MET A 1 -12.00 18.49 -16.09
N THR A 2 -13.14 18.19 -16.71
CA THR A 2 -14.28 17.56 -16.02
C THR A 2 -13.91 16.11 -15.73
N ARG A 3 -13.85 15.73 -14.44
CA ARG A 3 -13.61 14.35 -14.02
C ARG A 3 -14.73 13.44 -14.59
N PRO A 4 -14.41 12.24 -15.10
CA PRO A 4 -15.43 11.31 -15.56
C PRO A 4 -16.35 10.96 -14.39
N ARG A 5 -17.67 11.01 -14.66
CA ARG A 5 -18.66 10.62 -13.66
C ARG A 5 -18.56 9.12 -13.35
N PRO A 6 -18.84 8.70 -12.10
CA PRO A 6 -18.94 7.28 -11.79
C PRO A 6 -19.95 6.57 -12.70
N ILE A 7 -19.53 5.43 -13.24
CA ILE A 7 -20.35 4.58 -14.11
C ILE A 7 -21.16 3.67 -13.20
N ARG A 8 -22.49 3.75 -13.23
CA ARG A 8 -23.34 2.86 -12.46
C ARG A 8 -23.34 1.47 -13.09
N TYR A 9 -22.92 0.47 -12.32
CA TYR A 9 -22.93 -0.93 -12.75
C TYR A 9 -24.19 -1.66 -12.29
N ASP A 10 -24.65 -1.37 -11.07
CA ASP A 10 -25.85 -1.96 -10.48
C ASP A 10 -26.63 -0.94 -9.62
N GLY A 11 -27.74 -1.35 -9.01
CA GLY A 11 -28.58 -0.56 -8.12
C GLY A 11 -27.82 0.19 -7.05
N ASP A 12 -26.80 -0.43 -6.46
CA ASP A 12 -26.04 0.12 -5.33
C ASP A 12 -24.52 0.16 -5.58
N THR A 13 -24.07 -0.02 -6.82
CA THR A 13 -22.63 -0.09 -7.15
C THR A 13 -22.26 0.80 -8.33
N TRP A 14 -21.18 1.57 -8.16
CA TRP A 14 -20.59 2.43 -9.18
C TRP A 14 -19.10 2.11 -9.38
N LEU A 15 -18.65 2.17 -10.63
CA LEU A 15 -17.25 2.06 -11.02
C LEU A 15 -16.68 3.46 -11.25
N VAL A 16 -15.46 3.69 -10.78
CA VAL A 16 -14.80 4.99 -10.85
C VAL A 16 -13.54 4.88 -11.70
N MET A 17 -13.59 5.48 -12.89
CA MET A 17 -12.46 5.59 -13.80
C MET A 17 -11.60 6.80 -13.44
N ARG A 18 -10.28 6.67 -13.58
CA ARG A 18 -9.31 7.77 -13.38
C ARG A 18 -8.27 7.77 -14.47
N ASN A 19 -7.05 7.32 -14.17
CA ASN A 19 -5.91 7.39 -15.10
C ASN A 19 -5.97 6.31 -16.20
N ASP A 20 -6.47 5.13 -15.85
CA ASP A 20 -6.47 3.98 -16.74
C ASP A 20 -7.83 3.89 -17.47
N PRO A 21 -7.85 3.82 -18.81
CA PRO A 21 -9.09 3.72 -19.58
C PRO A 21 -9.70 2.31 -19.58
N VAL A 22 -8.96 1.29 -19.16
CA VAL A 22 -9.35 -0.13 -19.16
C VAL A 22 -9.70 -0.59 -17.75
N LEU A 23 -8.90 -0.20 -16.75
CA LEU A 23 -9.06 -0.62 -15.37
C LEU A 23 -9.63 0.51 -14.51
N PRO A 24 -10.76 0.30 -13.82
CA PRO A 24 -11.25 1.28 -12.86
C PRO A 24 -10.28 1.41 -11.68
N LYS A 25 -10.24 2.60 -11.09
CA LYS A 25 -9.40 2.86 -9.92
C LYS A 25 -10.05 2.33 -8.64
N ALA A 26 -11.37 2.47 -8.55
CA ALA A 26 -12.15 2.13 -7.37
C ALA A 26 -13.59 1.75 -7.72
N ILE A 27 -14.25 1.12 -6.76
CA ILE A 27 -15.68 0.84 -6.73
C ILE A 27 -16.28 1.66 -5.60
N ILE A 28 -17.44 2.27 -5.82
CA ILE A 28 -18.26 2.84 -4.76
C ILE A 28 -19.45 1.92 -4.54
N ARG A 29 -19.66 1.46 -3.30
CA ARG A 29 -20.81 0.64 -2.91
C ARG A 29 -21.68 1.38 -1.91
N ARG A 30 -22.99 1.44 -2.16
CA ARG A 30 -23.98 2.00 -1.25
C ARG A 30 -24.48 0.92 -0.30
N PHE A 31 -24.50 1.26 0.98
CA PHE A 31 -25.07 0.47 2.06
C PHE A 31 -26.12 1.32 2.75
N ARG A 32 -27.34 0.79 2.86
CA ARG A 32 -28.41 1.42 3.61
C ARG A 32 -28.23 1.09 5.08
N GLN A 33 -28.02 2.10 5.91
CA GLN A 33 -27.94 1.91 7.35
C GLN A 33 -29.35 1.72 7.93
N LYS A 34 -29.45 0.91 8.99
CA LYS A 34 -30.72 0.68 9.71
C LYS A 34 -31.31 1.97 10.32
N THR A 35 -30.46 2.97 10.56
CA THR A 35 -30.81 4.28 11.12
C THR A 35 -31.37 5.25 10.06
N GLY A 36 -31.55 4.82 8.82
CA GLY A 36 -32.20 5.62 7.76
C GLY A 36 -31.26 6.46 6.89
N GLY A 37 -29.94 6.36 7.10
CA GLY A 37 -28.93 7.02 6.27
C GLY A 37 -28.29 6.10 5.24
N ASP A 38 -27.80 6.66 4.13
CA ASP A 38 -26.96 5.96 3.16
C ASP A 38 -25.48 6.10 3.53
N LEU A 39 -24.72 5.01 3.38
CA LEU A 39 -23.28 4.98 3.54
C LEU A 39 -22.63 4.46 2.26
N PHE A 40 -21.68 5.20 1.73
CA PHE A 40 -20.96 4.88 0.50
C PHE A 40 -19.55 4.45 0.85
N HIS A 41 -19.21 3.18 0.59
CA HIS A 41 -17.86 2.65 0.76
C HIS A 41 -17.08 2.81 -0.53
N VAL A 42 -15.94 3.47 -0.45
CA VAL A 42 -14.95 3.53 -1.52
C VAL A 42 -14.02 2.33 -1.35
N VAL A 43 -14.03 1.45 -2.32
CA VAL A 43 -13.30 0.18 -2.32
C VAL A 43 -12.26 0.21 -3.42
N ARG A 44 -11.02 -0.16 -3.12
CA ARG A 44 -9.98 -0.30 -4.13
C ARG A 44 -10.39 -1.38 -5.13
N TRP A 45 -10.29 -1.08 -6.43
CA TRP A 45 -10.55 -2.08 -7.46
C TRP A 45 -9.55 -3.24 -7.37
N ALA A 46 -10.08 -4.45 -7.43
CA ALA A 46 -9.34 -5.69 -7.63
C ALA A 46 -10.25 -6.68 -8.34
N LEU A 47 -9.66 -7.53 -9.19
CA LEU A 47 -10.40 -8.56 -9.92
C LEU A 47 -10.95 -9.62 -8.96
N ASP A 48 -10.13 -10.05 -8.00
CA ASP A 48 -10.56 -10.92 -6.91
C ASP A 48 -11.28 -10.07 -5.84
N PRO A 49 -12.56 -10.37 -5.53
CA PRO A 49 -13.28 -9.72 -4.44
C PRO A 49 -12.59 -9.84 -3.07
N ALA A 50 -11.78 -10.87 -2.83
CA ALA A 50 -11.06 -11.04 -1.57
C ALA A 50 -9.91 -10.01 -1.39
N GLU A 51 -9.39 -9.46 -2.49
CA GLU A 51 -8.33 -8.45 -2.48
C GLU A 51 -8.87 -7.00 -2.44
N GLN A 52 -10.19 -6.86 -2.47
CA GLN A 52 -10.86 -5.58 -2.39
C GLN A 52 -10.82 -5.05 -0.97
N VAL A 53 -10.31 -3.83 -0.82
CA VAL A 53 -10.14 -3.18 0.49
C VAL A 53 -10.92 -1.89 0.53
N ILE A 54 -11.68 -1.67 1.60
CA ILE A 54 -12.33 -0.38 1.86
C ILE A 54 -11.25 0.64 2.18
N MET A 55 -11.19 1.70 1.38
CA MET A 55 -10.23 2.80 1.53
C MET A 55 -10.84 3.98 2.30
N ALA A 56 -12.13 4.23 2.10
CA ALA A 56 -12.83 5.32 2.74
C ALA A 56 -14.35 5.07 2.78
N THR A 57 -15.05 5.87 3.58
CA THR A 57 -16.50 5.89 3.66
C THR A 57 -17.00 7.33 3.56
N ALA A 58 -18.14 7.54 2.89
CA ALA A 58 -18.78 8.84 2.77
C ALA A 58 -20.31 8.71 2.90
N THR A 59 -20.99 9.81 3.19
CA THR A 59 -22.46 9.85 3.32
C THR A 59 -23.18 10.20 2.02
N SER A 60 -22.45 10.50 0.94
CA SER A 60 -22.99 10.74 -0.39
C SER A 60 -22.09 10.15 -1.48
N LEU A 61 -22.68 9.92 -2.66
CA LEU A 61 -21.96 9.41 -3.83
C LEU A 61 -20.94 10.44 -4.34
N GLU A 62 -21.29 11.73 -4.36
CA GLU A 62 -20.40 12.81 -4.81
C GLU A 62 -19.17 12.87 -3.93
N ARG A 63 -19.35 12.79 -2.60
CA ARG A 63 -18.22 12.84 -1.67
C ARG A 63 -17.35 11.59 -1.78
N ALA A 64 -17.95 10.42 -2.04
CA ALA A 64 -17.21 9.20 -2.31
C ALA A 64 -16.37 9.31 -3.61
N ASP A 65 -16.92 9.89 -4.68
CA ASP A 65 -16.17 10.15 -5.93
C ASP A 65 -14.98 11.08 -5.71
N GLU A 66 -15.18 12.14 -4.90
CA GLU A 66 -14.13 13.10 -4.55
C GLU A 66 -12.90 12.46 -3.92
N LEU A 67 -13.10 11.45 -3.08
CA LEU A 67 -12.05 10.72 -2.38
C LEU A 67 -11.21 9.81 -3.29
N VAL A 68 -11.71 9.47 -4.49
CA VAL A 68 -10.94 8.69 -5.46
C VAL A 68 -10.05 9.64 -6.26
N LEU A 69 -8.81 9.80 -5.79
CA LEU A 69 -7.81 10.68 -6.39
C LEU A 69 -7.18 10.06 -7.65
N TYR A 70 -6.68 10.91 -8.53
CA TYR A 70 -5.80 10.50 -9.62
C TYR A 70 -4.40 10.21 -9.05
N ASP A 71 -3.77 9.14 -9.54
CA ASP A 71 -2.35 8.90 -9.31
C ASP A 71 -1.52 10.09 -9.77
N ARG A 72 -0.53 10.45 -8.96
CA ARG A 72 0.53 11.36 -9.37
C ARG A 72 1.58 10.56 -10.13
N VAL A 73 1.84 10.93 -11.38
CA VAL A 73 3.04 10.48 -12.08
C VAL A 73 4.23 11.19 -11.43
N VAL A 74 4.99 10.48 -10.60
CA VAL A 74 6.25 10.98 -10.05
C VAL A 74 7.34 10.70 -11.07
N MET A 75 7.71 11.69 -11.88
CA MET A 75 8.93 11.63 -12.69
C MET A 75 10.16 11.80 -11.79
N GLY A 76 10.69 10.69 -11.30
CA GLY A 76 11.97 10.60 -10.59
C GLY A 76 12.54 9.19 -10.71
N PRO A 77 13.86 8.97 -10.53
CA PRO A 77 14.52 7.70 -10.84
C PRO A 77 14.10 6.51 -9.97
N MET A 78 13.17 6.70 -9.02
CA MET A 78 12.63 5.73 -8.07
C MET A 78 11.11 5.95 -7.89
N GLY A 79 10.36 6.00 -9.00
CA GLY A 79 8.93 6.28 -9.02
C GLY A 79 8.06 5.14 -8.46
N GLY A 80 7.91 5.09 -7.14
CA GLY A 80 6.96 4.20 -6.48
C GLY A 80 5.52 4.64 -6.71
N ILE A 81 4.74 3.79 -7.35
CA ILE A 81 3.27 3.89 -7.45
C ILE A 81 2.65 3.75 -6.05
N ASN A 82 1.70 4.63 -5.71
CA ASN A 82 0.88 4.62 -4.48
C ASN A 82 1.58 4.90 -3.13
N GLY A 83 2.47 5.89 -3.02
CA GLY A 83 2.86 6.43 -1.70
C GLY A 83 3.57 5.44 -0.75
N GLN A 84 3.95 4.26 -1.21
CA GLN A 84 4.92 3.39 -0.56
C GLN A 84 6.32 3.90 -0.94
N GLY A 85 6.61 5.13 -0.51
CA GLY A 85 7.99 5.62 -0.47
C GLY A 85 8.76 4.80 0.56
N ALA A 86 9.94 4.32 0.14
CA ALA A 86 10.89 3.56 0.94
C ALA A 86 10.95 4.00 2.42
N GLN A 87 10.94 3.03 3.34
CA GLN A 87 11.46 3.27 4.69
C GLN A 87 12.90 3.79 4.56
N PRO A 88 13.26 4.96 5.12
CA PRO A 88 14.63 5.40 5.16
C PRO A 88 15.33 4.64 6.29
N GLY A 89 16.09 3.60 5.96
CA GLY A 89 16.79 2.84 6.99
C GLY A 89 17.53 1.61 6.49
N SER A 90 18.45 1.76 5.54
CA SER A 90 19.51 0.78 5.33
C SER A 90 20.73 1.48 4.75
N PRO A 91 21.79 1.77 5.54
CA PRO A 91 23.01 2.34 5.00
C PRO A 91 23.72 1.30 4.12
N GLN A 92 24.10 1.75 2.92
CA GLN A 92 25.01 1.08 2.00
C GLN A 92 26.38 0.83 2.66
N GLY A 93 26.94 -0.37 2.48
CA GLY A 93 28.37 -0.59 2.64
C GLY A 93 28.74 -2.01 3.08
N GLY A 94 29.18 -2.86 2.15
CA GLY A 94 29.78 -4.15 2.50
C GLY A 94 30.05 -5.04 1.30
N GLN A 95 31.28 -5.01 0.81
CA GLN A 95 31.87 -5.87 -0.21
C GLN A 95 31.77 -7.39 0.08
N PRO A 96 31.98 -8.27 -0.92
CA PRO A 96 31.65 -9.69 -0.83
C PRO A 96 32.60 -10.49 0.07
N ILE A 97 32.02 -11.54 0.65
CA ILE A 97 32.66 -12.60 1.46
C ILE A 97 33.93 -13.19 0.81
N PRO A 98 34.94 -13.51 1.64
CA PRO A 98 35.53 -14.83 1.52
C PRO A 98 35.58 -15.59 2.85
N SER A 99 35.12 -16.83 2.81
CA SER A 99 35.30 -17.83 3.86
C SER A 99 36.78 -18.13 4.12
N LYS A 100 37.19 -18.18 5.39
CA LYS A 100 38.16 -19.13 5.94
C LYS A 100 38.17 -19.05 7.47
N ARG A 101 37.75 -20.12 8.14
CA ARG A 101 38.05 -20.42 9.56
C ARG A 101 39.58 -20.67 9.69
N PRO A 102 40.20 -20.39 10.86
CA PRO A 102 40.30 -21.46 11.85
C PRO A 102 40.19 -21.05 13.33
N ALA A 103 39.74 -22.06 14.10
CA ALA A 103 40.00 -22.43 15.49
C ALA A 103 40.39 -21.37 16.55
N THR A 104 39.56 -21.24 17.58
CA THR A 104 39.99 -20.87 18.94
C THR A 104 39.90 -22.11 19.85
N ALA A 105 41.06 -22.54 20.35
CA ALA A 105 41.24 -23.57 21.38
C ALA A 105 41.07 -22.95 22.80
N PRO A 106 40.81 -23.77 23.84
CA PRO A 106 40.34 -23.29 25.13
C PRO A 106 41.44 -22.79 26.08
N LYS A 107 40.99 -21.92 26.98
CA LYS A 107 41.65 -21.28 28.13
C LYS A 107 42.36 -22.30 29.04
N SER A 108 43.66 -22.11 29.29
CA SER A 108 44.39 -22.81 30.36
C SER A 108 45.04 -21.79 31.29
N ALA A 109 44.66 -21.86 32.57
CA ALA A 109 45.24 -21.12 33.69
C ALA A 109 46.52 -21.81 34.18
N ARG A 110 47.53 -21.04 34.63
CA ARG A 110 48.61 -21.52 35.50
C ARG A 110 49.32 -20.35 36.20
N ALA A 111 49.38 -20.39 37.53
CA ALA A 111 50.33 -19.67 38.39
C ALA A 111 51.67 -20.45 38.46
N PRO A 112 52.83 -19.90 38.90
CA PRO A 112 53.16 -19.55 40.31
C PRO A 112 53.99 -18.23 40.40
N GLY A 113 54.43 -17.64 41.52
CA GLY A 113 54.91 -18.15 42.81
C GLY A 113 56.44 -18.37 42.79
N GLU A 114 57.15 -17.71 43.71
CA GLU A 114 58.60 -17.78 44.08
C GLU A 114 59.62 -16.88 43.34
N SER A 115 60.03 -15.78 43.97
CA SER A 115 61.27 -15.69 44.79
C SER A 115 61.26 -14.42 45.65
#